data_AF-A0A0U1D380-F1
#
_entry.id   AF-A0A0U1D380-F1
#
_cell.length_a   1.000
_cell.length_b   1.000
_cell.length_c   1.000
_cell.angle_alpha   90.00
_cell.angle_beta   90.00
_cell.angle_gamma   90.00
#
_symmetry.space_group_name_H-M   'P 1'
#
loop_
_entity.id
_entity.type
_entity.pdbx_description
1 polymer ?
#
loop_
_entity_poly.entity_id
_entity_poly.type
_entity_poly.pdbx_seq_one_letter_code
_entity_poly.pdbx_strand_id
1 'polypeptide(L)'
;MTPKPWPIYCGCWARLTEAESAALDGLHAAKRALPVTYAGQTWWAAVEDIGLLRDGVGAPVPVGVPAAARVVDDPLGDLIGRYARTHGPFTTTEVAARFGLGLRVTADVLGRMAVDGRLVRGEFVDDLPGDQWCDAEVLRILRRRSLAALRAQVEPVSTAAYGRFLPSWQHVGSAHSTGIDGLAAVIEQLAGVPLPASAVESLVFGQRVRDYQPAMLDELLASGEVMWSGAGQIGGSDGWVAFHLADTAPLTLPAPTEIEFTDTHRAIMETLGHGGAYFFRQLADDGTESELKAALWELIWAGWVTGDTFAPVRAMLSGPRRSGTPAHRQRQRPPRLSRYSVARPHSRAADPMVSGRWSALPAAEPDSTVRAHFQAELLLNRHGVLTKGAAAAEGVPGGFATLYKVLSAFEDAGRCQRGYFVESLGGAQFAAASTVDRLRSYLDGVDPQRPEYHAVVLAATDPANPYGAALAWPERGGDDTHRPGRKAGALVALVDGQLVWFLERGGRTLLSFTSDAETQRAAAAALADLVSSGRMPSLLVERINGVAVLDPGVDAERAAVQDALTGAGFSRTPRGLRLR
;
A
#
# COMPACT_ATOMS: atom_id res chain seq x y z
N MET A 1 22.10 4.40 -35.28
CA MET A 1 22.78 3.39 -34.45
C MET A 1 23.24 2.27 -35.37
N THR A 2 24.55 2.05 -35.42
CA THR A 2 25.20 0.93 -36.09
C THR A 2 24.62 -0.42 -35.61
N PRO A 3 24.33 -1.38 -36.51
CA PRO A 3 23.84 -2.68 -36.10
C PRO A 3 24.99 -3.46 -35.44
N LYS A 4 24.82 -3.78 -34.15
CA LYS A 4 25.72 -4.69 -33.41
C LYS A 4 25.56 -6.12 -33.93
N PRO A 5 26.64 -6.94 -33.88
CA PRO A 5 26.69 -8.28 -34.47
C PRO A 5 25.81 -9.27 -33.70
N TRP A 6 25.15 -10.13 -34.47
CA TRP A 6 24.23 -11.19 -34.04
C TRP A 6 24.90 -12.20 -33.10
N PRO A 7 24.25 -12.60 -31.98
CA PRO A 7 24.64 -13.79 -31.24
C PRO A 7 24.06 -15.04 -31.92
N ILE A 8 24.89 -15.79 -32.64
CA ILE A 8 24.56 -17.08 -33.31
C ILE A 8 24.46 -18.22 -32.26
N TYR A 9 23.66 -18.01 -31.22
CA TYR A 9 23.28 -19.04 -30.23
C TYR A 9 21.77 -19.34 -30.26
N CYS A 10 21.07 -18.83 -31.27
CA CYS A 10 19.69 -19.21 -31.57
C CYS A 10 19.74 -20.29 -32.65
N GLY A 11 19.41 -21.53 -32.32
CA GLY A 11 19.24 -22.65 -33.25
C GLY A 11 18.08 -22.44 -34.22
N CYS A 12 18.17 -21.39 -35.03
CA CYS A 12 17.19 -20.98 -36.02
C CYS A 12 17.60 -21.55 -37.38
N TRP A 13 16.93 -22.62 -37.77
CA TRP A 13 17.18 -23.36 -39.00
C TRP A 13 16.43 -22.69 -40.16
N ALA A 14 16.95 -21.57 -40.67
CA ALA A 14 16.24 -20.72 -41.63
C ALA A 14 16.19 -21.29 -43.06
N ARG A 15 15.16 -20.89 -43.85
CA ARG A 15 15.18 -20.95 -45.33
C ARG A 15 15.75 -19.62 -45.86
N LEU A 16 16.66 -19.71 -46.82
CA LEU A 16 17.58 -18.65 -47.26
C LEU A 16 16.89 -17.42 -47.91
N THR A 17 17.42 -16.24 -47.58
CA THR A 17 17.50 -15.03 -48.44
C THR A 17 18.95 -14.84 -48.95
N GLU A 18 19.14 -14.15 -50.10
CA GLU A 18 20.44 -14.06 -50.80
C GLU A 18 21.61 -13.50 -49.96
N ALA A 19 21.34 -12.64 -48.98
CA ALA A 19 22.36 -12.08 -48.09
C ALA A 19 22.88 -13.07 -47.03
N GLU A 20 22.11 -14.12 -46.71
CA GLU A 20 22.45 -15.12 -45.69
C GLU A 20 23.40 -16.20 -46.24
N SER A 21 23.43 -16.39 -47.56
CA SER A 21 24.25 -17.42 -48.22
C SER A 21 25.75 -17.22 -47.98
N ALA A 22 26.26 -15.98 -48.12
CA ALA A 22 27.70 -15.71 -48.00
C ALA A 22 28.25 -15.94 -46.58
N ALA A 23 27.43 -15.69 -45.54
CA ALA A 23 27.80 -15.94 -44.15
C ALA A 23 27.78 -17.45 -43.81
N LEU A 24 26.80 -18.18 -44.35
CA LEU A 24 26.70 -19.63 -44.19
C LEU A 24 27.82 -20.37 -44.92
N ASP A 25 28.24 -19.89 -46.09
CA ASP A 25 29.38 -20.43 -46.82
C ASP A 25 30.69 -20.30 -46.02
N GLY A 26 30.88 -19.18 -45.33
CA GLY A 26 32.01 -18.98 -44.41
C GLY A 26 31.98 -19.93 -43.20
N LEU A 27 30.80 -20.21 -42.64
CA LEU A 27 30.63 -21.16 -41.55
C LEU A 27 30.80 -22.62 -41.99
N HIS A 28 30.39 -22.94 -43.21
CA HIS A 28 30.62 -24.23 -43.85
C HIS A 28 32.11 -24.47 -44.11
N ALA A 29 32.82 -23.46 -44.65
CA ALA A 29 34.26 -23.51 -44.85
C ALA A 29 35.03 -23.68 -43.52
N ALA A 30 34.54 -23.07 -42.44
CA ALA A 30 35.08 -23.22 -41.09
C ALA A 30 34.66 -24.53 -40.39
N LYS A 31 33.89 -25.42 -41.04
CA LYS A 31 33.32 -26.67 -40.49
C LYS A 31 32.50 -26.46 -39.22
N ARG A 32 31.77 -25.34 -39.15
CA ARG A 32 30.88 -24.98 -38.03
C ARG A 32 29.40 -25.14 -38.35
N ALA A 33 29.04 -25.12 -39.63
CA ALA A 33 27.69 -25.43 -40.10
C ALA A 33 27.72 -26.42 -41.28
N LEU A 34 26.72 -27.29 -41.39
CA LEU A 34 26.63 -28.35 -42.39
C LEU A 34 25.19 -28.47 -42.92
N PRO A 35 24.99 -28.73 -44.22
CA PRO A 35 23.67 -29.05 -44.75
C PRO A 35 23.24 -30.45 -44.30
N VAL A 36 22.04 -30.56 -43.75
CA VAL A 36 21.43 -31.81 -43.26
C VAL A 36 20.04 -31.95 -43.85
N THR A 37 19.71 -33.14 -44.34
CA THR A 37 18.41 -33.41 -44.98
C THR A 37 17.49 -34.18 -44.04
N TYR A 38 16.32 -33.63 -43.73
CA TYR A 38 15.24 -34.29 -42.99
C TYR A 38 13.90 -33.64 -43.33
N ALA A 39 12.79 -34.35 -43.07
CA ALA A 39 11.44 -33.89 -43.41
C ALA A 39 11.27 -33.48 -44.91
N GLY A 40 12.00 -34.15 -45.81
CA GLY A 40 11.97 -33.87 -47.25
C GLY A 40 12.62 -32.54 -47.67
N GLN A 41 13.38 -31.88 -46.80
CA GLN A 41 14.03 -30.60 -47.06
C GLN A 41 15.48 -30.59 -46.56
N THR A 42 16.30 -29.71 -47.14
CA THR A 42 17.69 -29.48 -46.72
C THR A 42 17.75 -28.27 -45.80
N TRP A 43 18.35 -28.45 -44.63
CA TRP A 43 18.48 -27.44 -43.57
C TRP A 43 19.94 -27.21 -43.21
N TRP A 44 20.29 -26.00 -42.77
CA TRP A 44 21.62 -25.70 -42.26
C TRP A 44 21.73 -25.97 -40.77
N ALA A 45 22.69 -26.83 -40.39
CA ALA A 45 22.91 -27.33 -39.04
C ALA A 45 24.21 -26.84 -38.42
N ALA A 46 24.18 -26.45 -37.15
CA ALA A 46 25.40 -26.38 -36.38
C ALA A 46 25.97 -27.80 -36.17
N VAL A 47 27.29 -27.97 -36.27
CA VAL A 47 27.94 -29.30 -36.20
C VAL A 47 27.65 -30.00 -34.86
N GLU A 48 27.56 -29.22 -33.79
CA GLU A 48 27.21 -29.66 -32.43
C GLU A 48 25.82 -30.28 -32.32
N ASP A 49 24.88 -29.92 -33.20
CA ASP A 49 23.48 -30.37 -33.16
C ASP A 49 23.22 -31.61 -34.02
N ILE A 50 24.24 -32.12 -34.72
CA ILE A 50 24.10 -33.28 -35.62
C ILE A 50 23.75 -34.55 -34.84
N GLY A 51 24.34 -34.74 -33.65
CA GLY A 51 23.97 -35.85 -32.77
C GLY A 51 22.50 -35.79 -32.36
N LEU A 52 22.01 -34.60 -32.03
CA LEU A 52 20.62 -34.36 -31.65
C LEU A 52 19.66 -34.62 -32.81
N LEU A 53 19.99 -34.20 -34.03
CA LEU A 53 19.16 -34.44 -35.21
C LEU A 53 19.17 -35.91 -35.64
N ARG A 54 20.31 -36.59 -35.52
CA ARG A 54 20.40 -38.04 -35.76
C ARG A 54 19.47 -38.79 -34.80
N ASP A 55 19.58 -38.48 -33.50
CA ASP A 55 18.87 -39.22 -32.46
C ASP A 55 17.38 -38.83 -32.36
N GLY A 56 17.03 -37.59 -32.73
CA GLY A 56 15.65 -37.10 -32.72
C GLY A 56 14.86 -37.39 -33.99
N VAL A 57 15.40 -37.06 -35.17
CA VAL A 57 14.66 -37.14 -36.45
C VAL A 57 15.27 -38.10 -37.47
N GLY A 58 16.31 -38.86 -37.08
CA GLY A 58 16.96 -39.83 -37.97
C GLY A 58 17.77 -39.19 -39.10
N ALA A 59 18.24 -37.95 -38.92
CA ALA A 59 18.99 -37.26 -39.95
C ALA A 59 20.34 -37.95 -40.26
N PRO A 60 20.74 -38.09 -41.53
CA PRO A 60 22.01 -38.71 -41.89
C PRO A 60 23.18 -37.82 -41.47
N VAL A 61 24.19 -38.42 -40.81
CA VAL A 61 25.40 -37.72 -40.39
C VAL A 61 26.36 -37.55 -41.57
N PRO A 62 26.75 -36.32 -41.96
CA PRO A 62 27.70 -36.08 -43.03
C PRO A 62 29.09 -36.67 -42.74
N VAL A 63 29.79 -37.10 -43.80
CA VAL A 63 31.13 -37.69 -43.70
C VAL A 63 32.14 -36.64 -43.20
N GLY A 64 32.90 -36.95 -42.14
CA GLY A 64 33.94 -36.08 -41.59
C GLY A 64 33.56 -35.27 -40.35
N VAL A 65 32.38 -35.50 -39.77
CA VAL A 65 31.96 -34.93 -38.48
C VAL A 65 32.44 -35.82 -37.32
N PRO A 66 33.20 -35.30 -36.34
CA PRO A 66 33.59 -36.06 -35.15
C PRO A 66 32.33 -36.51 -34.39
N ALA A 67 32.17 -37.82 -34.20
CA ALA A 67 31.00 -38.44 -33.55
C ALA A 67 30.96 -38.27 -32.01
N ALA A 68 31.48 -37.16 -31.48
CA ALA A 68 31.32 -36.82 -30.07
C ALA A 68 29.95 -36.15 -29.86
N ALA A 69 28.89 -36.95 -30.00
CA ALA A 69 27.54 -36.49 -29.69
C ALA A 69 27.41 -36.32 -28.18
N ARG A 70 26.87 -35.18 -27.75
CA ARG A 70 26.31 -35.04 -26.41
C ARG A 70 25.16 -36.06 -26.31
N VAL A 71 25.25 -37.01 -25.38
CA VAL A 71 24.12 -37.90 -25.08
C VAL A 71 23.02 -37.04 -24.48
N VAL A 72 21.87 -37.00 -25.15
CA VAL A 72 20.68 -36.27 -24.69
C VAL A 72 19.60 -37.32 -24.42
N ASP A 73 19.07 -37.32 -23.19
CA ASP A 73 18.10 -38.33 -22.75
C ASP A 73 16.75 -38.22 -23.49
N ASP A 74 16.36 -37.01 -23.91
CA ASP A 74 15.16 -36.75 -24.74
C ASP A 74 15.50 -35.85 -25.95
N PRO A 75 16.01 -36.44 -27.06
CA PRO A 75 16.39 -35.69 -28.25
C PRO A 75 15.20 -34.95 -28.91
N LEU A 76 14.02 -35.58 -28.94
CA LEU A 76 12.82 -34.99 -29.51
C LEU A 76 12.30 -33.82 -28.67
N GLY A 77 12.28 -33.97 -27.35
CA GLY A 77 11.89 -32.90 -26.43
C GLY A 77 12.85 -31.70 -26.45
N ASP A 78 14.14 -31.88 -26.70
CA ASP A 78 15.07 -30.76 -26.89
C ASP A 78 14.85 -30.05 -28.24
N LEU A 79 14.66 -30.79 -29.34
CA LEU A 79 14.36 -30.21 -30.66
C LEU A 79 13.06 -29.39 -30.65
N ILE A 80 11.98 -29.97 -30.11
CA ILE A 80 10.69 -29.28 -29.99
C ILE A 80 10.80 -28.11 -29.03
N GLY A 81 11.54 -28.24 -27.92
CA GLY A 81 11.79 -27.14 -27.00
C GLY A 81 12.54 -25.96 -27.64
N ARG A 82 13.51 -26.22 -28.51
CA ARG A 82 14.22 -25.17 -29.27
C ARG A 82 13.29 -24.49 -30.28
N TYR A 83 12.45 -25.26 -30.96
CA TYR A 83 11.44 -24.72 -31.86
C TYR A 83 10.46 -23.80 -31.12
N ALA A 84 9.90 -24.26 -30.00
CA ALA A 84 8.92 -23.51 -29.20
C ALA A 84 9.47 -22.18 -28.65
N ARG A 85 10.78 -22.10 -28.36
CA ARG A 85 11.44 -20.86 -27.89
C ARG A 85 11.53 -19.76 -28.95
N THR A 86 11.38 -20.10 -30.22
CA THR A 86 11.55 -19.17 -31.35
C THR A 86 10.28 -19.02 -32.20
N HIS A 87 9.39 -20.01 -32.15
CA HIS A 87 8.17 -20.08 -32.94
C HIS A 87 7.01 -20.37 -32.01
N GLY A 88 6.27 -19.35 -31.59
CA GLY A 88 5.06 -19.52 -30.80
C GLY A 88 4.13 -18.30 -30.91
N PRO A 89 2.82 -18.48 -30.85
CA PRO A 89 2.05 -19.75 -30.75
C PRO A 89 2.11 -20.64 -32.01
N PHE A 90 2.02 -21.96 -31.85
CA PHE A 90 2.06 -22.94 -32.97
C PHE A 90 1.14 -24.15 -32.73
N THR A 91 0.82 -24.88 -33.78
CA THR A 91 -0.03 -26.08 -33.76
C THR A 91 0.78 -27.37 -33.80
N THR A 92 0.18 -28.50 -33.38
CA THR A 92 0.81 -29.82 -33.48
C THR A 92 1.21 -30.16 -34.93
N THR A 93 0.40 -29.73 -35.91
CA THR A 93 0.65 -29.97 -37.33
C THR A 93 1.90 -29.26 -37.84
N GLU A 94 2.13 -28.02 -37.41
CA GLU A 94 3.30 -27.24 -37.82
C GLU A 94 4.61 -27.86 -37.33
N VAL A 95 4.66 -28.33 -36.08
CA VAL A 95 5.85 -29.02 -35.53
C VAL A 95 6.06 -30.39 -36.16
N ALA A 96 4.98 -31.14 -36.39
CA ALA A 96 5.06 -32.42 -37.07
C ALA A 96 5.64 -32.26 -38.49
N ALA A 97 5.17 -31.27 -39.24
CA ALA A 97 5.68 -30.94 -40.56
C ALA A 97 7.13 -30.44 -40.52
N ARG A 98 7.49 -29.65 -39.49
CA ARG A 98 8.83 -29.09 -39.32
C ARG A 98 9.92 -30.15 -39.21
N PHE A 99 9.63 -31.20 -38.43
CA PHE A 99 10.60 -32.26 -38.11
C PHE A 99 10.33 -33.57 -38.84
N GLY A 100 9.26 -33.67 -39.63
CA GLY A 100 8.90 -34.88 -40.37
C GLY A 100 8.37 -35.99 -39.45
N LEU A 101 7.72 -35.62 -38.36
CA LEU A 101 7.22 -36.54 -37.33
C LEU A 101 5.76 -36.90 -37.58
N GLY A 102 5.33 -38.08 -37.11
CA GLY A 102 3.91 -38.44 -37.13
C GLY A 102 3.11 -37.66 -36.09
N LEU A 103 1.91 -37.19 -36.45
CA LEU A 103 1.06 -36.34 -35.59
C LEU A 103 0.83 -36.91 -34.17
N ARG A 104 0.66 -38.23 -34.04
CA ARG A 104 0.46 -38.89 -32.73
C ARG A 104 1.71 -38.80 -31.86
N VAL A 105 2.88 -39.07 -32.43
CA VAL A 105 4.17 -38.99 -31.72
C VAL A 105 4.44 -37.55 -31.28
N THR A 106 4.17 -36.58 -32.16
CA THR A 106 4.30 -35.15 -31.82
C THR A 106 3.34 -34.75 -30.71
N ALA A 107 2.06 -35.16 -30.77
CA ALA A 107 1.08 -34.86 -29.74
C ALA A 107 1.47 -35.45 -28.36
N ASP A 108 1.99 -36.69 -28.32
CA ASP A 108 2.42 -37.34 -27.08
C ASP A 108 3.62 -36.61 -26.45
N VAL A 109 4.59 -36.16 -27.25
CA VAL A 109 5.75 -35.39 -26.76
C VAL A 109 5.32 -34.01 -26.27
N LEU A 110 4.47 -33.31 -27.02
CA LEU A 110 3.93 -32.00 -26.60
C LEU A 110 3.11 -32.12 -25.30
N GLY A 111 2.29 -33.17 -25.19
CA GLY A 111 1.51 -33.46 -23.99
C GLY A 111 2.39 -33.69 -22.76
N ARG A 112 3.45 -34.51 -22.91
CA ARG A 112 4.45 -34.72 -21.84
C ARG A 112 5.13 -33.41 -21.43
N MET A 113 5.59 -32.63 -22.41
CA MET A 113 6.23 -31.33 -22.15
C MET A 113 5.29 -30.32 -21.48
N ALA A 114 3.98 -30.42 -21.70
CA ALA A 114 3.00 -29.60 -20.98
C ALA A 114 2.76 -30.08 -19.55
N VAL A 115 2.74 -31.40 -19.31
CA VAL A 115 2.72 -31.96 -17.95
C VAL A 115 3.97 -31.53 -17.17
N ASP A 116 5.13 -31.51 -17.82
CA ASP A 116 6.40 -31.06 -17.25
C ASP A 116 6.50 -29.52 -17.12
N GLY A 117 5.45 -28.77 -17.50
CA GLY A 117 5.39 -27.31 -17.40
C GLY A 117 6.28 -26.53 -18.37
N ARG A 118 6.89 -27.20 -19.36
CA ARG A 118 7.75 -26.56 -20.38
C ARG A 118 6.93 -25.89 -21.49
N LEU A 119 5.79 -26.48 -21.83
CA LEU A 119 4.83 -25.93 -22.80
C LEU A 119 3.48 -25.66 -22.14
N VAL A 120 2.75 -24.70 -22.69
CA VAL A 120 1.37 -24.39 -22.32
C VAL A 120 0.48 -24.68 -23.51
N ARG A 121 -0.60 -25.44 -23.28
CA ARG A 121 -1.65 -25.74 -24.27
C ARG A 121 -2.81 -24.75 -24.09
N GLY A 122 -3.32 -24.18 -25.18
CA GLY A 122 -4.50 -23.30 -25.16
C GLY A 122 -4.81 -22.71 -26.53
N GLU A 123 -5.73 -21.76 -26.56
CA GLU A 123 -6.02 -20.92 -27.74
C GLU A 123 -5.39 -19.54 -27.50
N PHE A 124 -4.35 -19.18 -28.26
CA PHE A 124 -3.59 -17.94 -28.05
C PHE A 124 -3.81 -16.90 -29.17
N VAL A 125 -4.11 -17.34 -30.39
CA VAL A 125 -4.40 -16.49 -31.55
C VAL A 125 -5.62 -17.01 -32.30
N ASP A 126 -6.50 -16.14 -32.77
CA ASP A 126 -7.72 -16.54 -33.49
C ASP A 126 -7.45 -17.11 -34.90
N ASP A 127 -6.28 -16.81 -35.48
CA ASP A 127 -5.90 -17.19 -36.84
C ASP A 127 -5.47 -18.65 -37.00
N LEU A 128 -5.20 -19.36 -35.90
CA LEU A 128 -4.74 -20.75 -35.91
C LEU A 128 -5.83 -21.70 -35.37
N PRO A 129 -6.31 -22.67 -36.18
CA PRO A 129 -7.36 -23.57 -35.73
C PRO A 129 -6.84 -24.62 -34.74
N GLY A 130 -7.65 -24.89 -33.70
CA GLY A 130 -7.42 -25.98 -32.74
C GLY A 130 -6.43 -25.66 -31.63
N ASP A 131 -5.97 -26.70 -30.94
CA ASP A 131 -5.04 -26.56 -29.81
C ASP A 131 -3.68 -26.00 -30.23
N GLN A 132 -3.31 -24.88 -29.61
CA GLN A 132 -2.02 -24.25 -29.81
C GLN A 132 -1.11 -24.51 -28.61
N TRP A 133 0.18 -24.43 -28.89
CA TRP A 133 1.25 -24.66 -27.94
C TRP A 133 2.16 -23.44 -27.93
N CYS A 134 2.61 -23.08 -26.73
CA CYS A 134 3.60 -22.03 -26.55
C CYS A 134 4.59 -22.44 -25.46
N ASP A 135 5.86 -22.07 -25.61
CA ASP A 135 6.83 -22.23 -24.53
C ASP A 135 6.44 -21.34 -23.34
N ALA A 136 6.52 -21.88 -22.12
CA ALA A 136 6.05 -21.18 -20.93
C ALA A 136 6.83 -19.88 -20.63
N GLU A 137 8.14 -19.84 -20.93
CA GLU A 137 8.97 -18.64 -20.79
C GLU A 137 8.65 -17.63 -21.89
N VAL A 138 8.53 -18.08 -23.14
CA VAL A 138 8.16 -17.21 -24.26
C VAL A 138 6.78 -16.59 -24.06
N LEU A 139 5.78 -17.39 -23.66
CA LEU A 139 4.43 -16.89 -23.39
C LEU A 139 4.45 -15.82 -22.28
N ARG A 140 5.23 -16.02 -21.22
CA ARG A 140 5.40 -15.01 -20.17
C ARG A 140 6.05 -13.73 -20.70
N ILE A 141 7.08 -13.85 -21.54
CA ILE A 141 7.73 -12.70 -22.19
C ILE A 141 6.75 -11.96 -23.10
N LEU A 142 5.99 -12.68 -23.94
CA LEU A 142 4.99 -12.11 -24.85
C LEU A 142 3.88 -11.41 -24.08
N ARG A 143 3.35 -12.01 -23.00
CA ARG A 143 2.36 -11.40 -22.12
C ARG A 143 2.90 -10.13 -21.48
N ARG A 144 4.13 -10.17 -20.95
CA ARG A 144 4.81 -9.01 -20.36
C ARG A 144 5.01 -7.88 -21.37
N ARG A 145 5.42 -8.19 -22.60
CA ARG A 145 5.60 -7.20 -23.68
C ARG A 145 4.28 -6.62 -24.17
N SER A 146 3.23 -7.44 -24.30
CA SER A 146 1.89 -6.98 -24.71
C SER A 146 1.28 -6.05 -23.66
N LEU A 147 1.42 -6.41 -22.38
CA LEU A 147 1.06 -5.52 -21.27
C LEU A 147 1.88 -4.22 -21.29
N ALA A 148 3.20 -4.29 -21.54
CA ALA A 148 4.04 -3.10 -21.64
C ALA A 148 3.62 -2.18 -22.81
N ALA A 149 3.24 -2.75 -23.96
CA ALA A 149 2.76 -1.98 -25.11
C ALA A 149 1.41 -1.31 -24.86
N LEU A 150 0.49 -2.00 -24.15
CA LEU A 150 -0.78 -1.41 -23.69
C LEU A 150 -0.54 -0.30 -22.66
N ARG A 151 0.45 -0.44 -21.78
CA ARG A 151 0.83 0.58 -20.79
C ARG A 151 1.45 1.83 -21.40
N ALA A 152 2.21 1.68 -22.47
CA ALA A 152 2.85 2.81 -23.16
C ALA A 152 1.84 3.79 -23.78
N GLN A 153 0.57 3.37 -23.91
CA GLN A 153 -0.53 4.20 -24.42
C GLN A 153 -1.30 4.91 -23.30
N VAL A 154 -0.89 4.76 -22.04
CA VAL A 154 -1.62 5.31 -20.88
C VAL A 154 -1.14 6.71 -20.57
N GLU A 155 -2.05 7.68 -20.69
CA GLU A 155 -1.83 9.04 -20.22
C GLU A 155 -1.81 9.07 -18.67
N PRO A 156 -0.77 9.65 -18.06
CA PRO A 156 -0.69 9.81 -16.61
C PRO A 156 -1.66 10.88 -16.11
N VAL A 157 -2.15 10.72 -14.88
CA VAL A 157 -2.98 11.74 -14.22
C VAL A 157 -2.13 12.79 -13.52
N SER A 158 -2.63 14.01 -13.43
CA SER A 158 -1.94 15.09 -12.72
C SER A 158 -1.84 14.85 -11.21
N THR A 159 -0.93 15.57 -10.54
CA THR A 159 -0.79 15.53 -9.08
C THR A 159 -2.06 15.96 -8.36
N ALA A 160 -2.79 16.93 -8.91
CA ALA A 160 -4.10 17.36 -8.39
C ALA A 160 -5.15 16.25 -8.53
N ALA A 161 -5.19 15.55 -9.67
CA ALA A 161 -6.09 14.41 -9.85
C ALA A 161 -5.80 13.30 -8.82
N TYR A 162 -4.53 12.97 -8.57
CA TYR A 162 -4.15 12.04 -7.52
C TYR A 162 -4.55 12.55 -6.11
N GLY A 163 -4.42 13.85 -5.86
CA GLY A 163 -4.83 14.46 -4.60
C GLY A 163 -6.33 14.50 -4.34
N ARG A 164 -7.17 14.44 -5.38
CA ARG A 164 -8.62 14.19 -5.27
C ARG A 164 -8.92 12.71 -5.08
N PHE A 165 -8.22 11.87 -5.83
CA PHE A 165 -8.40 10.43 -5.83
C PHE A 165 -8.12 9.81 -4.45
N LEU A 166 -6.96 10.11 -3.84
CA LEU A 166 -6.51 9.38 -2.64
C LEU A 166 -7.45 9.54 -1.42
N PRO A 167 -7.95 10.75 -1.07
CA PRO A 167 -8.95 10.89 -0.02
C PRO A 167 -10.24 10.12 -0.30
N SER A 168 -10.76 10.21 -1.54
CA SER A 168 -11.97 9.47 -1.94
C SER A 168 -11.76 7.95 -1.94
N TRP A 169 -10.57 7.50 -2.36
CA TRP A 169 -10.15 6.10 -2.34
C TRP A 169 -10.12 5.54 -0.92
N GLN A 170 -9.75 6.36 0.05
CA GLN A 170 -9.77 6.03 1.48
C GLN A 170 -11.07 6.47 2.18
N HIS A 171 -12.17 6.60 1.45
CA HIS A 171 -13.51 6.88 1.95
C HIS A 171 -13.70 8.23 2.67
N VAL A 172 -12.77 9.17 2.58
CA VAL A 172 -12.94 10.50 3.18
C VAL A 172 -14.09 11.23 2.49
N GLY A 173 -15.07 11.68 3.28
CA GLY A 173 -16.28 12.33 2.75
C GLY A 173 -17.26 11.37 2.05
N SER A 174 -17.02 10.05 2.13
CA SER A 174 -17.91 9.05 1.56
C SER A 174 -19.26 9.01 2.29
N ALA A 175 -20.36 9.07 1.54
CA ALA A 175 -21.70 8.85 2.08
C ALA A 175 -22.06 7.37 2.26
N HIS A 176 -21.23 6.45 1.74
CA HIS A 176 -21.53 5.02 1.68
C HIS A 176 -20.96 4.22 2.85
N SER A 177 -19.99 4.77 3.56
CA SER A 177 -19.36 4.12 4.71
C SER A 177 -20.13 4.48 5.97
N THR A 178 -20.93 3.54 6.48
CA THR A 178 -21.80 3.72 7.64
C THR A 178 -21.77 2.53 8.58
N GLY A 179 -22.05 2.76 9.86
CA GLY A 179 -22.16 1.71 10.87
C GLY A 179 -20.85 0.97 11.15
N ILE A 180 -20.99 -0.17 11.81
CA ILE A 180 -19.87 -1.00 12.31
C ILE A 180 -19.12 -1.65 11.14
N ASP A 181 -19.83 -2.23 10.17
CA ASP A 181 -19.21 -2.83 8.98
C ASP A 181 -18.39 -1.82 8.17
N GLY A 182 -18.90 -0.59 8.05
CA GLY A 182 -18.18 0.51 7.41
C GLY A 182 -16.91 0.91 8.17
N LEU A 183 -16.95 0.88 9.50
CA LEU A 183 -15.76 1.10 10.33
C LEU A 183 -14.75 -0.05 10.21
N ALA A 184 -15.21 -1.30 10.21
CA ALA A 184 -14.35 -2.46 10.03
C ALA A 184 -13.60 -2.41 8.69
N ALA A 185 -14.28 -2.09 7.58
CA ALA A 185 -13.64 -1.91 6.28
C ALA A 185 -12.62 -0.76 6.24
N VAL A 186 -12.89 0.35 6.94
CA VAL A 186 -11.92 1.45 7.09
C VAL A 186 -10.70 0.99 7.89
N ILE A 187 -10.90 0.25 8.98
CA ILE A 187 -9.80 -0.28 9.79
C ILE A 187 -8.97 -1.29 9.01
N GLU A 188 -9.60 -2.17 8.21
CA GLU A 188 -8.91 -3.10 7.32
C GLU A 188 -7.97 -2.36 6.36
N GLN A 189 -8.46 -1.32 5.68
CA GLN A 189 -7.66 -0.53 4.75
C GLN A 189 -6.52 0.22 5.46
N LEU A 190 -6.74 0.70 6.68
CA LEU A 190 -5.78 1.47 7.48
C LEU A 190 -4.94 0.61 8.45
N ALA A 191 -5.01 -0.71 8.35
CA ALA A 191 -4.43 -1.61 9.34
C ALA A 191 -2.92 -1.38 9.53
N GLY A 192 -2.48 -1.20 10.78
CA GLY A 192 -1.07 -0.97 11.13
C GLY A 192 -0.52 0.43 10.87
N VAL A 193 -1.33 1.40 10.41
CA VAL A 193 -0.87 2.79 10.26
C VAL A 193 -0.81 3.46 11.64
N PRO A 194 0.34 3.99 12.08
CA PRO A 194 0.43 4.74 13.33
C PRO A 194 -0.23 6.12 13.18
N LEU A 195 -1.25 6.37 14.01
CA LEU A 195 -2.05 7.59 14.02
C LEU A 195 -2.00 8.25 15.42
N PRO A 196 -2.02 9.59 15.53
CA PRO A 196 -2.15 10.24 16.82
C PRO A 196 -3.49 9.89 17.45
N ALA A 197 -3.50 9.40 18.69
CA ALA A 197 -4.73 8.99 19.38
C ALA A 197 -5.77 10.13 19.45
N SER A 198 -5.30 11.37 19.60
CA SER A 198 -6.15 12.57 19.55
C SER A 198 -6.88 12.83 18.22
N ALA A 199 -6.41 12.25 17.11
CA ALA A 199 -6.96 12.45 15.77
C ALA A 199 -7.81 11.27 15.28
N VAL A 200 -7.63 10.06 15.85
CA VAL A 200 -8.26 8.82 15.38
C VAL A 200 -9.77 8.94 15.23
N GLU A 201 -10.48 9.28 16.31
CA GLU A 201 -11.95 9.24 16.29
C GLU A 201 -12.54 10.42 15.50
N SER A 202 -12.01 11.63 15.69
CA SER A 202 -12.60 12.86 15.15
C SER A 202 -12.16 13.16 13.71
N LEU A 203 -10.88 13.00 13.40
CA LEU A 203 -10.27 13.40 12.13
C LEU A 203 -10.04 12.24 11.18
N VAL A 204 -9.90 11.00 11.65
CA VAL A 204 -9.66 9.83 10.78
C VAL A 204 -10.94 9.03 10.56
N PHE A 205 -11.48 8.39 11.59
CA PHE A 205 -12.66 7.53 11.48
C PHE A 205 -13.92 8.33 11.23
N GLY A 206 -14.17 9.39 12.00
CA GLY A 206 -15.35 10.21 11.78
C GLY A 206 -15.40 10.80 10.37
N GLN A 207 -14.25 11.06 9.72
CA GLN A 207 -14.24 11.64 8.36
C GLN A 207 -14.51 10.60 7.27
N ARG A 208 -14.37 9.31 7.60
CA ARG A 208 -14.58 8.18 6.70
C ARG A 208 -15.90 7.46 6.93
N VAL A 209 -16.43 7.50 8.15
CA VAL A 209 -17.69 6.85 8.54
C VAL A 209 -18.68 7.92 8.97
N ARG A 210 -19.76 8.09 8.19
CA ARG A 210 -20.69 9.22 8.32
C ARG A 210 -21.34 9.33 9.70
N ASP A 211 -21.72 8.20 10.28
CA ASP A 211 -22.43 8.07 11.55
C ASP A 211 -21.53 7.50 12.66
N TYR A 212 -20.20 7.67 12.54
CA TYR A 212 -19.25 7.16 13.51
C TYR A 212 -19.62 7.55 14.95
N GLN A 213 -19.67 6.53 15.81
CA GLN A 213 -19.80 6.71 17.26
C GLN A 213 -18.71 5.91 17.97
N PRO A 214 -18.13 6.42 19.07
CA PRO A 214 -17.11 5.71 19.86
C PRO A 214 -17.49 4.27 20.26
N ALA A 215 -18.80 4.02 20.45
CA ALA A 215 -19.32 2.70 20.79
C ALA A 215 -19.11 1.65 19.68
N MET A 216 -19.08 2.07 18.41
CA MET A 216 -18.82 1.16 17.28
C MET A 216 -17.39 0.59 17.36
N LEU A 217 -16.41 1.43 17.70
CA LEU A 217 -15.04 0.99 17.91
C LEU A 217 -14.92 0.08 19.14
N ASP A 218 -15.60 0.43 20.23
CA ASP A 218 -15.59 -0.42 21.44
C ASP A 218 -16.22 -1.79 21.18
N GLU A 219 -17.25 -1.88 20.33
CA GLU A 219 -17.88 -3.14 19.94
C GLU A 219 -16.93 -4.04 19.14
N LEU A 220 -16.20 -3.48 18.17
CA LEU A 220 -15.19 -4.20 17.40
C LEU A 220 -14.01 -4.68 18.26
N LEU A 221 -13.60 -3.88 19.25
CA LEU A 221 -12.54 -4.26 20.19
C LEU A 221 -13.03 -5.33 21.18
N ALA A 222 -14.26 -5.21 21.69
CA ALA A 222 -14.81 -6.14 22.67
C ALA A 222 -15.21 -7.49 22.07
N SER A 223 -15.61 -7.52 20.80
CA SER A 223 -15.84 -8.76 20.04
C SER A 223 -14.55 -9.48 19.67
N GLY A 224 -13.42 -8.77 19.68
CA GLY A 224 -12.12 -9.30 19.27
C GLY A 224 -11.93 -9.37 17.76
N GLU A 225 -12.78 -8.71 16.97
CA GLU A 225 -12.58 -8.57 15.51
C GLU A 225 -11.44 -7.60 15.19
N VAL A 226 -11.30 -6.55 16.01
CA VAL A 226 -10.25 -5.55 15.92
C VAL A 226 -9.42 -5.54 17.19
N MET A 227 -8.14 -5.21 17.05
CA MET A 227 -7.25 -4.90 18.17
C MET A 227 -6.47 -3.61 17.89
N TRP A 228 -5.94 -2.99 18.94
CA TRP A 228 -5.12 -1.79 18.82
C TRP A 228 -3.78 -1.95 19.53
N SER A 229 -2.75 -1.24 19.09
CA SER A 229 -1.44 -1.22 19.75
C SER A 229 -0.94 0.21 19.92
N GLY A 230 -0.11 0.45 20.94
CA GLY A 230 0.67 1.69 21.03
C GLY A 230 1.92 1.62 20.13
N ALA A 231 2.33 2.78 19.63
CA ALA A 231 3.50 2.96 18.76
C ALA A 231 4.37 4.15 19.23
N GLY A 232 4.39 4.40 20.53
CA GLY A 232 5.14 5.48 21.17
C GLY A 232 4.29 6.65 21.68
N GLN A 233 4.87 7.43 22.58
CA GLN A 233 4.20 8.52 23.28
C GLN A 233 4.39 9.87 22.57
N ILE A 234 3.38 10.76 22.63
CA ILE A 234 3.42 12.13 22.11
C ILE A 234 3.20 13.12 23.26
N GLY A 235 4.29 13.55 23.89
CA GLY A 235 4.20 14.36 25.11
C GLY A 235 3.59 13.56 26.27
N GLY A 236 2.88 14.21 27.21
CA GLY A 236 2.37 13.54 28.42
C GLY A 236 0.91 13.07 28.37
N SER A 237 0.18 13.32 27.27
CA SER A 237 -1.28 13.18 27.21
C SER A 237 -1.81 12.62 25.88
N ASP A 238 -0.92 12.23 24.98
CA ASP A 238 -1.26 11.71 23.65
C ASP A 238 -0.20 10.66 23.25
N GLY A 239 -0.49 9.88 22.22
CA GLY A 239 0.36 8.79 21.77
C GLY A 239 0.04 8.38 20.34
N TRP A 240 0.97 7.66 19.71
CA TRP A 240 0.71 6.98 18.45
C TRP A 240 0.03 5.65 18.74
N VAL A 241 -1.06 5.39 18.03
CA VAL A 241 -1.81 4.13 18.10
C VAL A 241 -2.03 3.60 16.70
N ALA A 242 -2.08 2.28 16.55
CA ALA A 242 -2.44 1.60 15.32
C ALA A 242 -3.58 0.62 15.60
N PHE A 243 -4.39 0.33 14.57
CA PHE A 243 -5.48 -0.64 14.63
C PHE A 243 -5.20 -1.78 13.66
N HIS A 244 -5.67 -2.97 14.01
CA HIS A 244 -5.38 -4.21 13.30
C HIS A 244 -6.62 -5.09 13.31
N LEU A 245 -6.88 -5.83 12.23
CA LEU A 245 -7.80 -6.95 12.30
C LEU A 245 -7.14 -8.09 13.08
N ALA A 246 -7.90 -8.79 13.91
CA ALA A 246 -7.34 -9.80 14.81
C ALA A 246 -6.70 -10.98 14.06
N ASP A 247 -7.22 -11.34 12.90
CA ASP A 247 -6.74 -12.44 12.05
C ASP A 247 -5.40 -12.14 11.36
N THR A 248 -5.13 -10.86 11.07
CA THR A 248 -3.95 -10.39 10.34
C THR A 248 -3.03 -9.52 11.19
N ALA A 249 -3.31 -9.41 12.50
CA ALA A 249 -2.50 -8.63 13.43
C ALA A 249 -1.01 -9.03 13.45
N PRO A 250 -0.63 -10.33 13.46
CA PRO A 250 0.79 -10.71 13.36
C PRO A 250 1.51 -10.16 12.12
N LEU A 251 0.78 -9.92 11.02
CA LEU A 251 1.35 -9.43 9.76
C LEU A 251 1.50 -7.90 9.72
N THR A 252 0.66 -7.18 10.48
CA THR A 252 0.60 -5.71 10.50
C THR A 252 1.29 -5.10 11.71
N LEU A 253 1.48 -5.85 12.80
CA LEU A 253 2.20 -5.36 13.98
C LEU A 253 3.68 -5.12 13.67
N PRO A 254 4.24 -3.98 14.11
CA PRO A 254 5.69 -3.80 14.14
C PRO A 254 6.33 -4.67 15.24
N ALA A 255 7.64 -4.86 15.17
CA ALA A 255 8.37 -5.41 16.31
C ALA A 255 8.22 -4.44 17.50
N PRO A 256 7.98 -4.95 18.73
CA PRO A 256 7.93 -4.12 19.92
C PRO A 256 9.22 -3.33 20.11
N THR A 257 9.10 -2.12 20.67
CA THR A 257 10.26 -1.31 21.03
C THR A 257 10.96 -1.94 22.23
N GLU A 258 12.29 -2.10 22.13
CA GLU A 258 13.10 -2.57 23.25
C GLU A 258 13.12 -1.52 24.36
N ILE A 259 12.73 -1.93 25.57
CA ILE A 259 12.77 -1.13 26.79
C ILE A 259 13.43 -1.95 27.90
N GLU A 260 14.11 -1.28 28.83
CA GLU A 260 14.67 -1.94 30.00
C GLU A 260 13.53 -2.34 30.97
N PHE A 261 13.30 -3.65 31.09
CA PHE A 261 12.25 -4.14 31.99
C PHE A 261 12.63 -3.94 33.45
N THR A 262 11.77 -3.25 34.19
CA THR A 262 11.77 -3.22 35.65
C THR A 262 11.15 -4.50 36.19
N ASP A 263 11.22 -4.73 37.50
CA ASP A 263 10.56 -5.88 38.12
C ASP A 263 9.04 -5.82 37.93
N THR A 264 8.45 -4.61 37.96
CA THR A 264 7.03 -4.38 37.65
C THR A 264 6.69 -4.72 36.19
N HIS A 265 7.55 -4.37 35.22
CA HIS A 265 7.37 -4.80 33.82
C HIS A 265 7.38 -6.32 33.69
N ARG A 266 8.35 -7.00 34.32
CA ARG A 266 8.45 -8.46 34.30
C ARG A 266 7.23 -9.13 34.92
N ALA A 267 6.75 -8.63 36.06
CA ALA A 267 5.56 -9.18 36.73
C ALA A 267 4.29 -9.05 35.88
N ILE A 268 4.08 -7.91 35.21
CA ILE A 268 2.97 -7.73 34.26
C ILE A 268 3.10 -8.76 33.13
N MET A 269 4.26 -8.83 32.49
CA MET A 269 4.47 -9.72 31.34
C MET A 269 4.40 -11.21 31.71
N GLU A 270 4.85 -11.58 32.92
CA GLU A 270 4.69 -12.93 33.45
C GLU A 270 3.20 -13.27 33.62
N THR A 271 2.41 -12.38 34.22
CA THR A 271 0.96 -12.57 34.35
C THR A 271 0.27 -12.72 33.00
N LEU A 272 0.58 -11.83 32.04
CA LEU A 272 0.00 -11.85 30.70
C LEU A 272 0.48 -13.04 29.86
N GLY A 273 1.68 -13.56 30.11
CA GLY A 273 2.30 -14.68 29.39
C GLY A 273 1.58 -16.01 29.59
N HIS A 274 0.76 -16.14 30.63
CA HIS A 274 -0.10 -17.31 30.85
C HIS A 274 -1.31 -17.37 29.89
N GLY A 275 -1.50 -16.32 29.08
CA GLY A 275 -2.59 -16.21 28.11
C GLY A 275 -3.87 -15.62 28.71
N GLY A 276 -4.73 -15.09 27.85
CA GLY A 276 -6.00 -14.45 28.24
C GLY A 276 -5.90 -12.94 28.49
N ALA A 277 -7.00 -12.37 28.99
CA ALA A 277 -7.13 -10.94 29.26
C ALA A 277 -7.49 -10.70 30.73
N TYR A 278 -6.79 -9.77 31.37
CA TYR A 278 -6.82 -9.54 32.81
C TYR A 278 -7.26 -8.11 33.13
N PHE A 279 -8.06 -7.92 34.18
CA PHE A 279 -8.32 -6.58 34.70
C PHE A 279 -7.05 -6.01 35.32
N PHE A 280 -6.88 -4.68 35.30
CA PHE A 280 -5.70 -4.01 35.84
C PHE A 280 -5.28 -4.46 37.25
N ARG A 281 -6.24 -4.70 38.14
CA ARG A 281 -5.99 -5.15 39.53
C ARG A 281 -5.46 -6.58 39.64
N GLN A 282 -5.46 -7.34 38.56
CA GLN A 282 -4.97 -8.72 38.51
C GLN A 282 -3.54 -8.80 37.96
N LEU A 283 -2.97 -7.70 37.44
CA LEU A 283 -1.68 -7.71 36.73
C LEU A 283 -0.44 -7.75 37.63
N ALA A 284 -0.56 -7.36 38.91
CA ALA A 284 0.49 -7.51 39.92
C ALA A 284 -0.08 -7.33 41.34
N ASP A 285 0.48 -8.05 42.31
CA ASP A 285 0.05 -8.00 43.73
C ASP A 285 0.91 -7.05 44.61
N ASP A 286 2.18 -6.81 44.23
CA ASP A 286 3.20 -6.25 45.15
C ASP A 286 3.68 -4.81 44.86
N GLY A 287 2.97 -4.03 44.02
CA GLY A 287 3.35 -2.67 43.62
C GLY A 287 2.36 -1.57 44.03
N THR A 288 2.79 -0.30 44.02
CA THR A 288 1.85 0.83 44.16
C THR A 288 1.00 0.96 42.90
N GLU A 289 -0.28 1.33 43.03
CA GLU A 289 -1.21 1.47 41.89
C GLU A 289 -0.69 2.44 40.82
N SER A 290 0.02 3.50 41.24
CA SER A 290 0.62 4.49 40.34
C SER A 290 1.80 3.94 39.55
N GLU A 291 2.64 3.12 40.19
CA GLU A 291 3.79 2.49 39.55
C GLU A 291 3.34 1.42 38.55
N LEU A 292 2.37 0.59 38.94
CA LEU A 292 1.77 -0.40 38.06
C LEU A 292 1.13 0.24 36.83
N LYS A 293 0.42 1.36 37.02
CA LYS A 293 -0.17 2.15 35.93
C LYS A 293 0.91 2.70 34.99
N ALA A 294 1.98 3.28 35.53
CA ALA A 294 3.06 3.83 34.72
C ALA A 294 3.72 2.72 33.89
N ALA A 295 4.07 1.59 34.52
CA ALA A 295 4.66 0.43 33.88
C ALA A 295 3.77 -0.16 32.77
N LEU A 296 2.45 -0.26 33.01
CA LEU A 296 1.49 -0.70 32.00
C LEU A 296 1.49 0.23 30.78
N TRP A 297 1.44 1.55 30.99
CA TRP A 297 1.46 2.51 29.88
C TRP A 297 2.78 2.51 29.12
N GLU A 298 3.92 2.31 29.79
CA GLU A 298 5.23 2.12 29.14
C GLU A 298 5.22 0.89 28.22
N LEU A 299 4.68 -0.25 28.69
CA LEU A 299 4.51 -1.47 27.89
C LEU A 299 3.55 -1.28 26.71
N ILE A 300 2.44 -0.54 26.89
CA ILE A 300 1.50 -0.21 25.82
C ILE A 300 2.21 0.62 24.74
N TRP A 301 2.91 1.68 25.12
CA TRP A 301 3.60 2.55 24.15
C TRP A 301 4.77 1.87 23.45
N ALA A 302 5.41 0.91 24.12
CA ALA A 302 6.43 0.07 23.53
C ALA A 302 5.87 -1.07 22.66
N GLY A 303 4.54 -1.25 22.59
CA GLY A 303 3.89 -2.25 21.72
C GLY A 303 3.94 -3.67 22.25
N TRP A 304 3.98 -3.87 23.58
CA TRP A 304 3.95 -5.18 24.23
C TRP A 304 2.54 -5.59 24.69
N VAL A 305 1.69 -4.62 25.05
CA VAL A 305 0.38 -4.84 25.67
C VAL A 305 -0.72 -4.10 24.90
N THR A 306 -1.89 -4.73 24.83
CA THR A 306 -3.12 -4.18 24.25
C THR A 306 -4.29 -4.29 25.24
N GLY A 307 -5.42 -3.65 24.93
CA GLY A 307 -6.65 -3.74 25.71
C GLY A 307 -7.90 -3.93 24.86
N ASP A 308 -8.95 -4.47 25.47
CA ASP A 308 -10.24 -4.80 24.84
C ASP A 308 -11.19 -3.60 24.62
N THR A 309 -10.75 -2.38 24.95
CA THR A 309 -11.52 -1.14 24.75
C THR A 309 -10.60 0.04 24.51
N PHE A 310 -11.09 1.06 23.82
CA PHE A 310 -10.38 2.32 23.62
C PHE A 310 -10.66 3.34 24.74
N ALA A 311 -11.52 3.03 25.71
CA ALA A 311 -11.89 3.92 26.81
C ALA A 311 -10.69 4.47 27.63
N PRO A 312 -9.65 3.69 27.97
CA PRO A 312 -8.46 4.19 28.65
C PRO A 312 -7.73 5.31 27.90
N VAL A 313 -7.61 5.17 26.58
CA VAL A 313 -6.97 6.17 25.71
C VAL A 313 -7.81 7.44 25.67
N ARG A 314 -9.14 7.32 25.55
CA ARG A 314 -10.05 8.48 25.62
C ARG A 314 -9.97 9.20 26.97
N ALA A 315 -9.83 8.47 28.07
CA ALA A 315 -9.64 9.03 29.40
C ALA A 315 -8.32 9.80 29.51
N MET A 316 -7.22 9.26 28.95
CA MET A 316 -5.93 9.95 28.86
C MET A 316 -6.04 11.28 28.10
N LEU A 317 -6.67 11.27 26.93
CA LEU A 317 -6.84 12.44 26.07
C LEU A 317 -7.69 13.55 26.72
N SER A 318 -8.70 13.16 27.51
CA SER A 318 -9.57 14.11 28.21
C SER A 318 -8.87 14.78 29.39
N GLY A 319 -7.84 14.14 29.96
CA GLY A 319 -7.11 14.59 31.14
C GLY A 319 -7.99 14.70 32.39
N PRO A 320 -7.41 15.05 33.56
CA PRO A 320 -8.15 15.12 34.82
C PRO A 320 -9.16 16.27 34.91
N ARG A 321 -9.21 17.18 33.92
CA ARG A 321 -9.95 18.46 34.00
C ARG A 321 -11.07 18.65 32.97
N ARG A 322 -11.30 17.72 32.05
CA ARG A 322 -12.49 17.72 31.20
C ARG A 322 -13.41 16.55 31.54
N SER A 323 -13.93 16.54 32.75
CA SER A 323 -15.20 15.85 33.04
C SER A 323 -16.33 16.71 32.47
N GLY A 324 -16.41 16.79 31.14
CA GLY A 324 -17.68 17.05 30.47
C GLY A 324 -18.53 15.81 30.68
N THR A 325 -19.75 15.98 31.16
CA THR A 325 -20.65 14.90 31.54
C THR A 325 -20.69 13.83 30.44
N PRO A 326 -20.32 12.57 30.71
CA PRO A 326 -20.47 11.52 29.71
C PRO A 326 -21.95 11.41 29.32
N ALA A 327 -22.24 11.49 28.03
CA ALA A 327 -23.59 11.36 27.49
C ALA A 327 -24.23 10.00 27.83
N HIS A 328 -23.41 9.01 28.20
CA HIS A 328 -23.86 7.77 28.81
C HIS A 328 -23.41 7.72 30.27
N ARG A 329 -24.26 8.19 31.19
CA ARG A 329 -24.20 7.68 32.57
C ARG A 329 -24.39 6.16 32.45
N GLN A 330 -23.33 5.38 32.65
CA GLN A 330 -23.53 4.09 33.31
C GLN A 330 -24.29 4.44 34.58
N ARG A 331 -25.57 4.05 34.66
CA ARG A 331 -26.36 4.13 35.89
C ARG A 331 -25.47 3.50 36.96
N GLN A 332 -24.91 4.32 37.85
CA GLN A 332 -24.40 3.81 39.12
C GLN A 332 -25.60 3.11 39.72
N ARG A 333 -25.57 1.77 39.71
CA ARG A 333 -26.58 0.98 40.41
C ARG A 333 -26.55 1.47 41.85
N PRO A 334 -27.68 1.90 42.42
CA PRO A 334 -27.72 2.21 43.85
C PRO A 334 -27.14 0.99 44.60
N PRO A 335 -26.32 1.20 45.64
CA PRO A 335 -25.71 0.10 46.37
C PRO A 335 -26.84 -0.83 46.83
N ARG A 336 -26.84 -2.05 46.30
CA ARG A 336 -27.77 -3.08 46.77
C ARG A 336 -27.35 -3.40 48.20
N LEU A 337 -28.14 -2.94 49.17
CA LEU A 337 -28.10 -3.41 50.55
C LEU A 337 -28.51 -4.88 50.58
N SER A 338 -27.62 -5.78 50.14
CA SER A 338 -27.74 -7.20 50.43
C SER A 338 -27.38 -7.39 51.90
N ARG A 339 -28.35 -7.81 52.70
CA ARG A 339 -28.24 -7.97 54.16
C ARG A 339 -27.33 -9.12 54.63
N TYR A 340 -26.45 -9.66 53.79
CA TYR A 340 -25.53 -10.76 54.15
C TYR A 340 -24.20 -10.75 53.38
N SER A 341 -23.55 -9.60 53.24
CA SER A 341 -22.13 -9.57 52.81
C SER A 341 -21.27 -8.84 53.84
N VAL A 342 -20.51 -9.62 54.62
CA VAL A 342 -19.48 -9.13 55.54
C VAL A 342 -18.18 -8.79 54.78
N ALA A 343 -18.15 -8.95 53.46
CA ALA A 343 -17.07 -8.44 52.63
C ALA A 343 -17.32 -6.95 52.37
N ARG A 344 -16.56 -6.07 53.05
CA ARG A 344 -16.52 -4.63 52.78
C ARG A 344 -16.33 -4.42 51.27
N PRO A 345 -17.32 -3.92 50.51
CA PRO A 345 -17.09 -3.58 49.12
C PRO A 345 -16.31 -2.27 49.14
N HIS A 346 -14.98 -2.36 49.16
CA HIS A 346 -14.13 -1.25 48.73
C HIS A 346 -14.30 -1.12 47.21
N SER A 347 -15.47 -0.67 46.76
CA SER A 347 -15.64 -0.22 45.38
C SER A 347 -14.92 1.12 45.24
N ARG A 348 -13.58 1.09 45.29
CA ARG A 348 -12.77 2.20 44.77
C ARG A 348 -13.17 2.35 43.31
N ALA A 349 -13.54 3.58 42.92
CA ALA A 349 -13.74 3.90 41.52
C ALA A 349 -12.43 3.56 40.79
N ALA A 350 -12.49 2.64 39.83
CA ALA A 350 -11.32 2.28 39.04
C ALA A 350 -10.88 3.52 38.25
N ASP A 351 -9.58 3.80 38.23
CA ASP A 351 -9.03 4.87 37.41
C ASP A 351 -9.43 4.63 35.93
N PRO A 352 -10.13 5.58 35.28
CA PRO A 352 -10.58 5.42 33.90
C PRO A 352 -9.46 5.10 32.91
N MET A 353 -8.22 5.54 33.20
CA MET A 353 -7.02 5.30 32.37
C MET A 353 -6.51 3.86 32.42
N VAL A 354 -7.10 2.98 33.24
CA VAL A 354 -6.74 1.55 33.32
C VAL A 354 -7.98 0.65 33.29
N SER A 355 -9.08 1.17 32.76
CA SER A 355 -10.33 0.42 32.56
C SER A 355 -10.21 -0.64 31.46
N GLY A 356 -11.08 -1.64 31.47
CA GLY A 356 -11.03 -2.76 30.52
C GLY A 356 -10.15 -3.92 30.98
N ARG A 357 -9.90 -4.84 30.05
CA ARG A 357 -9.01 -5.99 30.22
C ARG A 357 -7.79 -5.82 29.32
N TRP A 358 -6.66 -6.29 29.83
CA TRP A 358 -5.34 -6.14 29.22
C TRP A 358 -4.80 -7.51 28.86
N SER A 359 -4.18 -7.62 27.69
CA SER A 359 -3.55 -8.85 27.20
C SER A 359 -2.22 -8.53 26.52
N ALA A 360 -1.32 -9.51 26.46
CA ALA A 360 -0.12 -9.38 25.65
C ALA A 360 -0.50 -9.30 24.16
N LEU A 361 0.24 -8.49 23.39
CA LEU A 361 0.12 -8.47 21.94
C LEU A 361 0.67 -9.79 21.35
N PRO A 362 0.07 -10.30 20.25
CA PRO A 362 0.60 -11.48 19.58
C PRO A 362 1.97 -11.16 18.97
N ALA A 363 2.81 -12.19 18.87
CA ALA A 363 4.10 -12.04 18.20
C ALA A 363 3.91 -11.69 16.73
N ALA A 364 4.71 -10.77 16.21
CA ALA A 364 4.75 -10.47 14.79
C ALA A 364 5.23 -11.69 13.99
N GLU A 365 4.71 -11.86 12.77
CA GLU A 365 5.06 -12.97 11.89
C GLU A 365 6.57 -12.97 11.58
N PRO A 366 7.32 -14.04 11.91
CA PRO A 366 8.75 -14.10 11.67
C PRO A 366 9.12 -14.26 10.19
N ASP A 367 8.26 -14.86 9.36
CA ASP A 367 8.57 -15.03 7.93
C ASP A 367 8.44 -13.70 7.16
N SER A 368 9.60 -13.13 6.84
CA SER A 368 9.71 -11.91 6.04
C SER A 368 9.03 -11.99 4.67
N THR A 369 8.94 -13.18 4.07
CA THR A 369 8.31 -13.39 2.76
C THR A 369 6.79 -13.27 2.85
N VAL A 370 6.20 -13.93 3.84
CA VAL A 370 4.75 -13.86 4.11
C VAL A 370 4.35 -12.43 4.46
N ARG A 371 5.13 -11.75 5.33
CA ARG A 371 4.91 -10.34 5.66
C ARG A 371 5.04 -9.42 4.44
N ALA A 372 6.07 -9.58 3.61
CA ALA A 372 6.25 -8.76 2.42
C ALA A 372 5.12 -8.96 1.40
N HIS A 373 4.62 -10.20 1.25
CA HIS A 373 3.46 -10.50 0.41
C HIS A 373 2.22 -9.77 0.90
N PHE A 374 1.88 -9.92 2.18
CA PHE A 374 0.72 -9.28 2.78
C PHE A 374 0.82 -7.75 2.75
N GLN A 375 1.98 -7.19 3.10
CA GLN A 375 2.20 -5.75 3.06
C GLN A 375 2.07 -5.17 1.65
N ALA A 376 2.52 -5.87 0.61
CA ALA A 376 2.34 -5.42 -0.76
C ALA A 376 0.86 -5.31 -1.14
N GLU A 377 0.05 -6.29 -0.75
CA GLU A 377 -1.40 -6.30 -0.98
C GLU A 377 -2.11 -5.20 -0.19
N LEU A 378 -1.80 -5.08 1.11
CA LEU A 378 -2.36 -4.05 1.98
C LEU A 378 -2.04 -2.64 1.47
N LEU A 379 -0.79 -2.39 1.06
CA LEU A 379 -0.37 -1.07 0.57
C LEU A 379 -0.97 -0.73 -0.80
N LEU A 380 -1.17 -1.71 -1.68
CA LEU A 380 -1.92 -1.51 -2.92
C LEU A 380 -3.39 -1.16 -2.63
N ASN A 381 -4.02 -1.85 -1.67
CA ASN A 381 -5.39 -1.54 -1.24
C ASN A 381 -5.49 -0.15 -0.58
N ARG A 382 -4.51 0.25 0.23
CA ARG A 382 -4.54 1.52 0.95
C ARG A 382 -4.26 2.75 0.08
N HIS A 383 -3.22 2.69 -0.74
CA HIS A 383 -2.77 3.83 -1.53
C HIS A 383 -3.39 3.87 -2.93
N GLY A 384 -3.89 2.73 -3.41
CA GLY A 384 -4.31 2.55 -4.80
C GLY A 384 -3.12 2.51 -5.75
N VAL A 385 -2.33 3.58 -5.78
CA VAL A 385 -1.06 3.67 -6.52
C VAL A 385 0.10 3.62 -5.53
N LEU A 386 0.76 2.46 -5.44
CA LEU A 386 1.90 2.27 -4.58
C LEU A 386 3.17 2.83 -5.23
N THR A 387 3.78 3.81 -4.56
CA THR A 387 5.03 4.46 -4.98
C THR A 387 6.13 4.26 -3.94
N LYS A 388 7.39 4.51 -4.33
CA LYS A 388 8.52 4.51 -3.39
C LYS A 388 8.31 5.50 -2.24
N GLY A 389 7.73 6.68 -2.50
CA GLY A 389 7.47 7.71 -1.49
C GLY A 389 6.41 7.26 -0.48
N ALA A 390 5.30 6.69 -0.96
CA ALA A 390 4.26 6.12 -0.09
C ALA A 390 4.80 5.00 0.81
N ALA A 391 5.57 4.06 0.25
CA ALA A 391 6.17 2.98 1.02
C ALA A 391 7.20 3.48 2.06
N ALA A 392 7.92 4.55 1.76
CA ALA A 392 8.85 5.17 2.71
C ALA A 392 8.11 5.87 3.86
N ALA A 393 7.00 6.55 3.58
CA ALA A 393 6.17 7.20 4.59
C ALA A 393 5.53 6.20 5.57
N GLU A 394 5.25 4.99 5.10
CA GLU A 394 4.70 3.87 5.89
C GLU A 394 5.77 3.12 6.72
N GLY A 395 7.05 3.44 6.57
CA GLY A 395 8.11 2.82 7.37
C GLY A 395 8.33 1.33 7.10
N VAL A 396 8.06 0.87 5.87
CA VAL A 396 8.17 -0.55 5.49
C VAL A 396 9.57 -1.11 5.82
N PRO A 397 9.69 -2.21 6.58
CA PRO A 397 10.98 -2.84 6.89
C PRO A 397 11.75 -3.25 5.62
N GLY A 398 13.01 -2.84 5.52
CA GLY A 398 13.84 -3.03 4.32
C GLY A 398 13.45 -2.13 3.13
N GLY A 399 12.45 -1.28 3.30
CA GLY A 399 12.00 -0.28 2.34
C GLY A 399 11.37 -0.87 1.08
N PHE A 400 11.25 -0.02 0.06
CA PHE A 400 10.59 -0.37 -1.20
C PHE A 400 11.28 -1.50 -1.97
N ALA A 401 12.57 -1.74 -1.74
CA ALA A 401 13.32 -2.80 -2.43
C ALA A 401 12.79 -4.21 -2.10
N THR A 402 12.37 -4.43 -0.85
CA THR A 402 11.75 -5.69 -0.42
C THR A 402 10.42 -5.92 -1.15
N LEU A 403 9.56 -4.88 -1.18
CA LEU A 403 8.27 -4.95 -1.84
C LEU A 403 8.39 -5.08 -3.36
N TYR A 404 9.41 -4.48 -3.97
CA TYR A 404 9.57 -4.47 -5.42
C TYR A 404 9.63 -5.88 -6.04
N LYS A 405 10.29 -6.84 -5.36
CA LYS A 405 10.34 -8.24 -5.82
C LYS A 405 8.95 -8.88 -5.81
N VAL A 406 8.20 -8.68 -4.73
CA VAL A 406 6.82 -9.17 -4.57
C VAL A 406 5.90 -8.54 -5.62
N LEU A 407 5.98 -7.22 -5.78
CA LEU A 407 5.18 -6.47 -6.75
C LEU A 407 5.50 -6.87 -8.20
N SER A 408 6.76 -7.20 -8.50
CA SER A 408 7.13 -7.74 -9.81
C SER A 408 6.51 -9.13 -10.06
N ALA A 409 6.44 -9.98 -9.02
CA ALA A 409 5.74 -11.26 -9.12
C ALA A 409 4.22 -11.07 -9.25
N PHE A 410 3.64 -10.08 -8.57
CA PHE A 410 2.21 -9.71 -8.72
C PHE A 410 1.93 -9.20 -10.12
N GLU A 411 2.87 -8.46 -10.72
CA GLU A 411 2.79 -8.00 -12.09
C GLU A 411 2.78 -9.18 -13.08
N ASP A 412 3.71 -10.13 -12.92
CA ASP A 412 3.77 -11.33 -13.76
C ASP A 412 2.50 -12.21 -13.62
N ALA A 413 1.90 -12.23 -12.43
CA ALA A 413 0.62 -12.89 -12.17
C ALA A 413 -0.61 -12.09 -12.66
N GLY A 414 -0.43 -10.84 -13.09
CA GLY A 414 -1.53 -9.96 -13.52
C GLY A 414 -2.37 -9.36 -12.39
N ARG A 415 -1.94 -9.46 -11.12
CA ARG A 415 -2.63 -8.85 -9.96
C ARG A 415 -2.44 -7.33 -9.91
N CYS A 416 -1.30 -6.84 -10.36
CA CYS A 416 -1.03 -5.41 -10.47
C CYS A 416 -0.32 -5.08 -11.79
N GLN A 417 -0.19 -3.80 -12.06
CA GLN A 417 0.51 -3.28 -13.23
C GLN A 417 1.51 -2.24 -12.75
N ARG A 418 2.72 -2.32 -13.31
CA ARG A 418 3.75 -1.30 -13.13
C ARG A 418 3.66 -0.28 -14.26
N GLY A 419 3.64 1.01 -13.95
CA GLY A 419 3.49 2.06 -14.96
C GLY A 419 3.79 3.46 -14.45
N TYR A 420 3.58 4.44 -15.33
CA TYR A 420 3.59 5.86 -15.00
C TYR A 420 2.13 6.32 -14.90
N PHE A 421 1.54 6.22 -13.72
CA PHE A 421 0.11 6.49 -13.52
C PHE A 421 -0.13 7.93 -13.08
N VAL A 422 0.76 8.48 -12.27
CA VAL A 422 0.69 9.85 -11.76
C VAL A 422 1.90 10.64 -12.25
N GLU A 423 1.64 11.83 -12.79
CA GLU A 423 2.64 12.81 -13.21
C GLU A 423 3.56 13.19 -12.05
N SER A 424 4.77 13.67 -12.36
CA SER A 424 5.84 14.05 -11.41
C SER A 424 6.38 12.93 -10.50
N LEU A 425 5.72 11.78 -10.42
CA LEU A 425 6.16 10.63 -9.64
C LEU A 425 7.00 9.69 -10.50
N GLY A 426 8.18 9.24 -10.04
CA GLY A 426 9.05 8.35 -10.83
C GLY A 426 8.35 7.06 -11.29
N GLY A 427 8.84 6.42 -12.36
CA GLY A 427 8.18 5.27 -13.02
C GLY A 427 8.11 3.95 -12.22
N ALA A 428 8.52 3.95 -10.95
CA ALA A 428 8.38 2.81 -10.05
C ALA A 428 7.04 2.90 -9.28
N GLN A 429 5.93 2.84 -10.03
CA GLN A 429 4.57 2.87 -9.49
C GLN A 429 3.85 1.57 -9.82
N PHE A 430 3.10 1.02 -8.86
CA PHE A 430 2.31 -0.19 -9.03
C PHE A 430 0.86 0.06 -8.62
N ALA A 431 -0.09 -0.41 -9.41
CA ALA A 431 -1.52 -0.29 -9.11
C ALA A 431 -2.28 -1.50 -9.68
N ALA A 432 -3.42 -1.85 -9.08
CA ALA A 432 -4.33 -2.83 -9.68
C ALA A 432 -5.02 -2.21 -10.92
N ALA A 433 -5.42 -3.03 -11.89
CA ALA A 433 -6.06 -2.55 -13.12
C ALA A 433 -7.33 -1.72 -12.84
N SER A 434 -8.19 -2.22 -11.95
CA SER A 434 -9.40 -1.52 -11.50
C SER A 434 -9.10 -0.17 -10.84
N THR A 435 -8.01 -0.07 -10.09
CA THR A 435 -7.57 1.18 -9.48
C THR A 435 -7.13 2.19 -10.54
N VAL A 436 -6.42 1.75 -11.58
CA VAL A 436 -6.00 2.63 -12.69
C VAL A 436 -7.23 3.18 -13.42
N ASP A 437 -8.23 2.34 -13.68
CA ASP A 437 -9.47 2.79 -14.34
C ASP A 437 -10.24 3.80 -13.47
N ARG A 438 -10.34 3.55 -12.15
CA ARG A 438 -10.93 4.51 -11.23
C ARG A 438 -10.13 5.81 -11.14
N LEU A 439 -8.80 5.73 -11.12
CA LEU A 439 -7.92 6.91 -11.09
C LEU A 439 -8.14 7.81 -12.31
N ARG A 440 -8.36 7.22 -13.49
CA ARG A 440 -8.63 7.97 -14.73
C ARG A 440 -9.95 8.75 -14.71
N SER A 441 -10.95 8.32 -13.93
CA SER A 441 -12.17 9.11 -13.76
C SER A 441 -11.94 10.50 -13.13
N TYR A 442 -10.74 10.75 -12.58
CA TYR A 442 -10.33 12.04 -12.02
C TYR A 442 -9.59 12.95 -13.01
N LEU A 443 -9.37 12.50 -14.26
CA LEU A 443 -8.82 13.32 -15.35
C LEU A 443 -9.80 14.47 -15.72
N ASP A 444 -11.09 14.17 -15.78
CA ASP A 444 -12.13 15.07 -16.30
C ASP A 444 -12.73 16.04 -15.24
N GLY A 445 -12.02 16.25 -14.13
CA GLY A 445 -12.66 16.59 -12.85
C GLY A 445 -12.94 18.06 -12.50
N VAL A 446 -12.67 19.06 -13.34
CA VAL A 446 -13.03 20.46 -13.03
C VAL A 446 -13.50 21.14 -14.31
N ASP A 447 -14.80 21.43 -14.43
CA ASP A 447 -15.32 22.31 -15.47
C ASP A 447 -14.76 23.72 -15.24
N PRO A 448 -13.90 24.26 -16.13
CA PRO A 448 -13.33 25.60 -15.97
C PRO A 448 -14.40 26.71 -15.95
N GLN A 449 -15.60 26.42 -16.46
CA GLN A 449 -16.71 27.36 -16.55
C GLN A 449 -17.63 27.33 -15.32
N ARG A 450 -17.54 26.30 -14.46
CA ARG A 450 -18.30 26.16 -13.21
C ARG A 450 -17.51 25.37 -12.15
N PRO A 451 -16.51 25.97 -11.48
CA PRO A 451 -15.77 25.30 -10.43
C PRO A 451 -16.66 25.16 -9.18
N GLU A 452 -17.31 24.00 -9.01
CA GLU A 452 -17.72 23.55 -7.68
C GLU A 452 -16.48 23.07 -6.94
N TYR A 453 -15.79 23.99 -6.25
CA TYR A 453 -14.58 23.67 -5.51
C TYR A 453 -14.86 22.63 -4.42
N HIS A 454 -14.19 21.48 -4.49
CA HIS A 454 -14.27 20.46 -3.46
C HIS A 454 -13.09 20.57 -2.50
N ALA A 455 -13.37 21.01 -1.28
CA ALA A 455 -12.37 21.19 -0.23
C ALA A 455 -12.46 20.09 0.85
N VAL A 456 -11.31 19.57 1.26
CA VAL A 456 -11.19 18.58 2.34
C VAL A 456 -10.05 18.97 3.28
N VAL A 457 -10.28 18.84 4.60
CA VAL A 457 -9.26 19.10 5.62
C VAL A 457 -8.89 17.81 6.33
N LEU A 458 -7.62 17.44 6.26
CA LEU A 458 -7.09 16.20 6.81
C LEU A 458 -6.10 16.48 7.93
N ALA A 459 -5.94 15.55 8.86
CA ALA A 459 -4.76 15.54 9.71
C ALA A 459 -3.52 15.34 8.82
N ALA A 460 -2.43 16.06 9.08
CA ALA A 460 -1.22 15.96 8.26
C ALA A 460 -0.61 14.54 8.28
N THR A 461 -0.85 13.79 9.36
CA THR A 461 -0.43 12.40 9.56
C THR A 461 -1.38 11.38 8.94
N ASP A 462 -2.55 11.80 8.45
CA ASP A 462 -3.54 10.90 7.86
C ASP A 462 -2.99 10.26 6.56
N PRO A 463 -3.14 8.95 6.33
CA PRO A 463 -2.71 8.28 5.10
C PRO A 463 -3.44 8.75 3.83
N ALA A 464 -4.59 9.43 3.95
CA ALA A 464 -5.32 10.03 2.84
C ALA A 464 -4.67 11.31 2.34
N ASN A 465 -3.83 11.97 3.16
CA ASN A 465 -3.03 13.09 2.69
C ASN A 465 -1.99 12.53 1.70
N PRO A 466 -1.89 13.01 0.45
CA PRO A 466 -0.85 12.56 -0.46
C PRO A 466 0.48 13.31 -0.25
N TYR A 467 0.43 14.52 0.32
CA TYR A 467 1.58 15.43 0.47
C TYR A 467 2.49 15.02 1.63
N GLY A 468 3.79 15.15 1.43
CA GLY A 468 4.80 14.65 2.37
C GLY A 468 4.84 13.12 2.46
N ALA A 469 4.29 12.41 1.48
CA ALA A 469 4.36 10.96 1.33
C ALA A 469 4.60 10.58 -0.13
N ALA A 470 3.52 10.39 -0.90
CA ALA A 470 3.61 10.14 -2.34
C ALA A 470 4.00 11.41 -3.10
N LEU A 471 3.34 12.53 -2.80
CA LEU A 471 3.64 13.85 -3.37
C LEU A 471 4.59 14.62 -2.45
N ALA A 472 5.51 15.40 -3.04
CA ALA A 472 6.35 16.33 -2.29
C ALA A 472 5.53 17.52 -1.77
N TRP A 473 5.97 18.12 -0.66
CA TRP A 473 5.40 19.39 -0.22
C TRP A 473 5.68 20.48 -1.27
N PRO A 474 4.72 21.34 -1.62
CA PRO A 474 4.98 22.48 -2.50
C PRO A 474 6.04 23.40 -1.90
N GLU A 475 6.92 23.90 -2.76
CA GLU A 475 7.92 24.90 -2.36
C GLU A 475 7.26 26.27 -2.20
N ARG A 476 7.61 27.00 -1.14
CA ARG A 476 7.27 28.43 -1.01
C ARG A 476 8.55 29.23 -1.18
N GLY A 477 8.48 30.29 -2.00
CA GLY A 477 9.57 31.26 -2.12
C GLY A 477 9.66 32.10 -0.84
N GLY A 478 10.79 32.02 -0.13
CA GLY A 478 11.05 32.79 1.09
C GLY A 478 11.86 32.01 2.13
N ASP A 479 12.54 32.74 3.01
CA ASP A 479 13.31 32.16 4.12
C ASP A 479 12.37 31.85 5.30
N ASP A 480 11.44 30.91 5.08
CA ASP A 480 10.42 30.57 6.05
C ASP A 480 10.97 29.62 7.12
N THR A 481 10.87 30.06 8.38
CA THR A 481 11.28 29.27 9.56
C THR A 481 10.39 28.05 9.79
N HIS A 482 9.18 28.05 9.22
CA HIS A 482 8.17 27.01 9.40
C HIS A 482 7.96 26.23 8.09
N ARG A 483 8.33 24.95 8.10
CA ARG A 483 8.17 24.03 6.96
C ARG A 483 7.04 23.03 7.22
N PRO A 484 6.24 22.70 6.20
CA PRO A 484 5.20 21.69 6.32
C PRO A 484 5.80 20.32 6.62
N GLY A 485 5.07 19.50 7.37
CA GLY A 485 5.49 18.15 7.71
C GLY A 485 4.37 17.33 8.35
N ARG A 486 4.49 16.00 8.28
CA ARG A 486 3.54 15.06 8.88
C ARG A 486 3.75 15.00 10.39
N LYS A 487 3.18 15.95 11.11
CA LYS A 487 3.31 16.08 12.58
C LYS A 487 1.95 15.92 13.25
N ALA A 488 1.94 15.27 14.42
CA ALA A 488 0.73 15.11 15.21
C ALA A 488 0.08 16.47 15.54
N GLY A 489 -1.22 16.56 15.29
CA GLY A 489 -2.03 17.77 15.50
C GLY A 489 -1.88 18.87 14.44
N ALA A 490 -1.08 18.67 13.40
CA ALA A 490 -1.07 19.54 12.23
C ALA A 490 -2.19 19.13 11.25
N LEU A 491 -2.68 20.10 10.48
CA LEU A 491 -3.76 19.90 9.49
C LEU A 491 -3.31 20.35 8.10
N VAL A 492 -3.90 19.77 7.07
CA VAL A 492 -3.76 20.21 5.68
C VAL A 492 -5.13 20.45 5.08
N ALA A 493 -5.29 21.52 4.30
CA ALA A 493 -6.49 21.75 3.50
C ALA A 493 -6.15 21.53 2.03
N LEU A 494 -6.88 20.61 1.39
CA LEU A 494 -6.79 20.33 -0.03
C LEU A 494 -8.04 20.90 -0.71
N VAL A 495 -7.86 21.56 -1.85
CA VAL A 495 -8.98 21.99 -2.71
C VAL A 495 -8.73 21.44 -4.10
N ASP A 496 -9.67 20.64 -4.58
CA ASP A 496 -9.58 19.90 -5.84
C ASP A 496 -8.25 19.14 -5.99
N GLY A 497 -7.75 18.63 -4.86
CA GLY A 497 -6.53 17.82 -4.74
C GLY A 497 -5.23 18.61 -4.66
N GLN A 498 -5.27 19.95 -4.76
CA GLN A 498 -4.11 20.80 -4.53
C GLN A 498 -3.99 21.19 -3.05
N LEU A 499 -2.76 21.18 -2.51
CA LEU A 499 -2.51 21.68 -1.16
C LEU A 499 -2.67 23.20 -1.12
N VAL A 500 -3.64 23.68 -0.35
CA VAL A 500 -3.93 25.11 -0.19
C VAL A 500 -3.35 25.63 1.11
N TRP A 501 -3.64 24.95 2.21
CA TRP A 501 -3.16 25.32 3.54
C TRP A 501 -2.45 24.19 4.27
N PHE A 502 -1.45 24.56 5.05
CA PHE A 502 -0.89 23.76 6.13
C PHE A 502 -1.02 24.50 7.44
N LEU A 503 -1.59 23.86 8.46
CA LEU A 503 -1.72 24.41 9.80
C LEU A 503 -0.85 23.61 10.76
N GLU A 504 0.00 24.30 11.52
CA GLU A 504 0.83 23.64 12.55
C GLU A 504 0.00 23.11 13.72
N ARG A 505 0.67 22.36 14.62
CA ARG A 505 0.04 21.82 15.82
C ARG A 505 -0.70 22.91 16.61
N GLY A 506 -2.00 22.71 16.78
CA GLY A 506 -2.88 23.65 17.50
C GLY A 506 -3.36 24.84 16.68
N GLY A 507 -3.05 24.88 15.38
CA GLY A 507 -3.64 25.80 14.40
C GLY A 507 -3.17 27.25 14.45
N ARG A 508 -2.17 27.57 15.28
CA ARG A 508 -1.70 28.95 15.50
C ARG A 508 -0.96 29.54 14.30
N THR A 509 -0.24 28.70 13.57
CA THR A 509 0.51 29.10 12.37
C THR A 509 -0.14 28.44 11.17
N LEU A 510 -0.51 29.25 10.18
CA LEU A 510 -1.04 28.81 8.89
C LEU A 510 -0.06 29.18 7.78
N LEU A 511 0.27 28.22 6.92
CA LEU A 511 1.02 28.43 5.69
C LEU A 511 0.06 28.29 4.50
N SER A 512 0.10 29.26 3.61
CA SER A 512 -0.68 29.31 2.37
C SER A 512 0.21 29.03 1.16
N PHE A 513 -0.30 28.24 0.22
CA PHE A 513 0.43 27.83 -1.00
C PHE A 513 -0.22 28.34 -2.29
N THR A 514 -1.27 29.16 -2.19
CA THR A 514 -1.97 29.72 -3.35
C THR A 514 -2.39 31.15 -3.08
N SER A 515 -2.44 31.98 -4.12
CA SER A 515 -2.98 33.34 -4.06
C SER A 515 -4.44 33.43 -4.56
N ASP A 516 -5.03 32.32 -5.01
CA ASP A 516 -6.40 32.32 -5.55
C ASP A 516 -7.46 32.46 -4.44
N ALA A 517 -8.25 33.53 -4.50
CA ALA A 517 -9.22 33.89 -3.47
C ALA A 517 -10.42 32.92 -3.37
N GLU A 518 -10.82 32.28 -4.48
CA GLU A 518 -11.91 31.28 -4.47
C GLU A 518 -11.46 30.01 -3.76
N THR A 519 -10.30 29.49 -4.13
CA THR A 519 -9.66 28.33 -3.49
C THR A 519 -9.44 28.55 -1.98
N GLN A 520 -9.00 29.75 -1.60
CA GLN A 520 -8.84 30.15 -0.19
C GLN A 520 -10.17 30.11 0.57
N ARG A 521 -11.26 30.59 -0.04
CA ARG A 521 -12.61 30.54 0.56
C ARG A 521 -13.12 29.12 0.72
N ALA A 522 -12.90 28.25 -0.26
CA ALA A 522 -13.27 26.84 -0.17
C ALA A 522 -12.52 26.14 0.99
N ALA A 523 -11.20 26.37 1.13
CA ALA A 523 -10.42 25.86 2.24
C ALA A 523 -10.90 26.39 3.61
N ALA A 524 -11.27 27.68 3.68
CA ALA A 524 -11.82 28.29 4.88
C ALA A 524 -13.15 27.66 5.31
N ALA A 525 -14.05 27.42 4.35
CA ALA A 525 -15.34 26.79 4.58
C ALA A 525 -15.16 25.36 5.13
N ALA A 526 -14.33 24.54 4.50
CA ALA A 526 -14.07 23.17 4.97
C ALA A 526 -13.43 23.14 6.37
N LEU A 527 -12.57 24.11 6.69
CA LEU A 527 -11.99 24.25 8.02
C LEU A 527 -13.04 24.66 9.07
N ALA A 528 -13.97 25.53 8.70
CA ALA A 528 -15.08 25.92 9.56
C ALA A 528 -16.05 24.76 9.80
N ASP A 529 -16.30 23.94 8.79
CA ASP A 529 -17.13 22.73 8.89
C ASP A 529 -16.58 21.71 9.90
N LEU A 530 -15.26 21.54 9.98
CA LEU A 530 -14.66 20.68 11.02
C LEU A 530 -14.96 21.17 12.46
N VAL A 531 -15.05 22.48 12.65
CA VAL A 531 -15.36 23.06 13.97
C VAL A 531 -16.86 22.97 14.24
N SER A 532 -17.70 23.39 13.28
CA SER A 532 -19.15 23.40 13.43
C SER A 532 -19.74 21.99 13.58
N SER A 533 -19.13 20.97 12.96
CA SER A 533 -19.52 19.57 13.11
C SER A 533 -18.97 18.92 14.40
N GLY A 534 -18.28 19.67 15.27
CA GLY A 534 -17.76 19.19 16.55
C GLY A 534 -16.55 18.25 16.48
N ARG A 535 -15.91 18.10 15.31
CA ARG A 535 -14.70 17.26 15.15
C ARG A 535 -13.48 17.92 15.76
N MET A 536 -13.47 19.25 15.80
CA MET A 536 -12.46 20.04 16.48
C MET A 536 -13.13 21.09 17.37
N PRO A 537 -12.70 21.26 18.64
CA PRO A 537 -13.42 22.09 19.60
C PRO A 537 -13.27 23.60 19.38
N SER A 538 -12.16 24.06 18.79
CA SER A 538 -11.95 25.47 18.42
C SER A 538 -10.66 25.61 17.64
N LEU A 539 -10.54 26.66 16.83
CA LEU A 539 -9.32 27.04 16.13
C LEU A 539 -8.93 28.49 16.43
N LEU A 540 -7.64 28.76 16.59
CA LEU A 540 -7.09 30.11 16.71
C LEU A 540 -5.86 30.23 15.79
N VAL A 541 -5.96 31.08 14.78
CA VAL A 541 -4.87 31.42 13.86
C VAL A 541 -4.25 32.75 14.32
N GLU A 542 -2.97 32.72 14.69
CA GLU A 542 -2.21 33.89 15.17
C GLU A 542 -1.27 34.42 14.07
N ARG A 543 -0.72 33.54 13.23
CA ARG A 543 0.24 33.88 12.17
C ARG A 543 -0.14 33.24 10.83
N ILE A 544 0.06 33.99 9.75
CA ILE A 544 -0.07 33.52 8.36
C ILE A 544 1.28 33.77 7.67
N ASN A 545 1.85 32.74 7.06
CA ASN A 545 3.12 32.83 6.32
C ASN A 545 4.23 33.50 7.16
N GLY A 546 4.34 33.10 8.43
CA GLY A 546 5.32 33.64 9.37
C GLY A 546 4.99 35.03 9.94
N VAL A 547 4.00 35.76 9.44
CA VAL A 547 3.65 37.12 9.91
C VAL A 547 2.39 37.09 10.79
N ALA A 548 2.28 37.98 11.78
CA ALA A 548 1.08 38.06 12.62
C ALA A 548 -0.16 38.42 11.76
N VAL A 549 -1.28 37.73 12.00
CA VAL A 549 -2.51 37.87 11.19
C VAL A 549 -3.16 39.26 11.28
N LEU A 550 -2.84 40.03 12.32
CA LEU A 550 -3.38 41.39 12.54
C LEU A 550 -2.39 42.49 12.15
N ASP A 551 -1.23 42.14 11.59
CA ASP A 551 -0.22 43.13 11.19
C ASP A 551 -0.72 43.94 9.97
N PRO A 552 -0.74 45.29 10.04
CA PRO A 552 -1.22 46.16 8.96
C PRO A 552 -0.29 46.23 7.73
N GLY A 553 0.93 45.68 7.78
CA GLY A 553 1.75 45.50 6.58
C GLY A 553 1.20 44.34 5.75
N VAL A 554 0.31 44.61 4.79
CA VAL A 554 -0.45 43.56 4.08
C VAL A 554 0.25 43.12 2.80
N ASP A 555 0.58 41.84 2.71
CA ASP A 555 0.82 41.15 1.44
C ASP A 555 -0.54 40.69 0.89
N ALA A 556 -0.76 40.80 -0.42
CA ALA A 556 -2.03 40.48 -1.07
C ALA A 556 -2.47 39.03 -0.79
N GLU A 557 -1.52 38.08 -0.70
CA GLU A 557 -1.82 36.69 -0.35
C GLU A 557 -2.38 36.57 1.08
N ARG A 558 -1.81 37.29 2.04
CA ARG A 558 -2.28 37.29 3.45
C ARG A 558 -3.66 37.92 3.59
N ALA A 559 -3.94 38.97 2.81
CA ALA A 559 -5.26 39.58 2.76
C ALA A 559 -6.34 38.56 2.33
N ALA A 560 -6.06 37.81 1.26
CA ALA A 560 -6.99 36.80 0.75
C ALA A 560 -7.27 35.69 1.78
N VAL A 561 -6.24 35.21 2.50
CA VAL A 561 -6.41 34.22 3.58
C VAL A 561 -7.25 34.81 4.73
N GLN A 562 -6.98 36.05 5.14
CA GLN A 562 -7.71 36.72 6.22
C GLN A 562 -9.19 36.93 5.87
N ASP A 563 -9.48 37.36 4.64
CA ASP A 563 -10.84 37.56 4.15
C ASP A 563 -11.58 36.23 4.04
N ALA A 564 -10.92 35.18 3.56
CA ALA A 564 -11.48 33.83 3.51
C ALA A 564 -11.86 33.31 4.90
N LEU A 565 -10.95 33.42 5.88
CA LEU A 565 -11.23 33.01 7.27
C LEU A 565 -12.37 33.85 7.89
N THR A 566 -12.36 35.16 7.70
CA THR A 566 -13.41 36.04 8.25
C THR A 566 -14.77 35.73 7.61
N GLY A 567 -14.80 35.49 6.29
CA GLY A 567 -16.00 35.07 5.55
C GLY A 567 -16.55 33.72 6.00
N ALA A 568 -15.69 32.81 6.44
CA ALA A 568 -16.08 31.51 7.01
C ALA A 568 -16.50 31.58 8.49
N GLY A 569 -16.60 32.79 9.08
CA GLY A 569 -17.11 33.00 10.45
C GLY A 569 -16.04 33.12 11.53
N PHE A 570 -14.76 33.23 11.18
CA PHE A 570 -13.72 33.49 12.18
C PHE A 570 -13.83 34.92 12.72
N SER A 571 -13.86 35.04 14.04
CA SER A 571 -13.93 36.31 14.76
C SER A 571 -12.54 36.86 15.09
N ARG A 572 -12.36 38.18 14.99
CA ARG A 572 -11.13 38.85 15.42
C ARG A 572 -11.05 38.87 16.95
N THR A 573 -9.92 38.43 17.48
CA THR A 573 -9.55 38.51 18.89
C THR A 573 -8.21 39.23 19.03
N PRO A 574 -7.82 39.74 20.20
CA PRO A 574 -6.52 40.41 20.39
C PRO A 574 -5.31 39.52 20.04
N ARG A 575 -5.49 38.19 20.03
CA ARG A 575 -4.45 37.21 19.70
C ARG A 575 -4.42 36.79 18.22
N GLY A 576 -5.49 37.04 17.47
CA GLY A 576 -5.65 36.54 16.10
C GLY A 576 -7.10 36.20 15.73
N LEU A 577 -7.29 35.37 14.70
CA LEU A 577 -8.60 34.95 14.20
C LEU A 577 -9.05 33.64 14.86
N ARG A 578 -10.27 33.62 15.41
CA ARG A 578 -10.78 32.49 16.19
C ARG A 578 -12.14 32.01 15.72
N LEU A 579 -12.28 30.69 15.63
CA LEU A 579 -13.54 29.97 15.48
C LEU A 579 -13.77 29.02 16.68
N ARG A 580 -15.01 28.86 17.11
CA ARG A 580 -15.41 28.02 18.26
C ARG A 580 -16.68 27.26 17.95
#